data_AF-A0A970Q0L2-F1
#
_entry.id   AF-A0A970Q0L2-F1
#
_cell.length_a   1.000
_cell.length_b   1.000
_cell.length_c   1.000
_cell.angle_alpha   90.00
_cell.angle_beta   90.00
_cell.angle_gamma   90.00
#
_symmetry.space_group_name_H-M   'P 1'
#
loop_
_entity.id
_entity.type
_entity.pdbx_description
1 polymer ?
#
loop_
_entity_poly.entity_id
_entity_poly.type
_entity_poly.pdbx_seq_one_letter_code
_entity_poly.pdbx_strand_id
1 'polypeptide(L)'
;MKHYNIPIFIPHLGCPFNCIFCNQKRIARLEPAPDPAAVSHMVQSALNTIPASAAEREIEVAYFGGSFTALDKALQEEYLLALQPLLKLGAIAGIRLSTRPDFIDSSVLDLLADYGVTTIELGVQSLNEKVLEASGRGYSSQAVVGACRLIKQSGFRLGIQLMTGLPEDCIEYDMETIFKTIQLDPDIVRIYPTLVIKNTRLATMYEQGRYQPLELDEAVDICAWMFMYLQQQDIKVIRMGLHPSEELREEGVIIAGPFHPAFGELVEQLVFQKQAQTLLHDYIQSQPGTRDLEIYSSSRDLSKMLGYRKKNLCYLKRLSGMVHGVKGHPGLEPNELGIGPVSSAHPDMKLSRATFLSTYLQ
;
A
#
# COMPACT_ATOMS: atom_id res chain seq x y z
N MET A 1 -16.03 2.99 11.97
CA MET A 1 -15.46 4.28 11.54
C MET A 1 -14.74 4.23 10.19
N LYS A 2 -15.13 5.09 9.24
CA LYS A 2 -14.48 5.21 7.91
C LYS A 2 -13.42 6.33 7.96
N HIS A 3 -12.23 6.03 7.46
CA HIS A 3 -11.09 6.94 7.46
C HIS A 3 -11.02 7.75 6.16
N TYR A 4 -10.77 9.06 6.26
CA TYR A 4 -10.63 9.98 5.14
C TYR A 4 -9.32 10.77 5.29
N ASN A 5 -8.55 10.83 4.20
CA ASN A 5 -7.37 11.69 4.12
C ASN A 5 -7.70 12.89 3.24
N ILE A 6 -7.40 14.09 3.73
CA ILE A 6 -7.36 15.32 2.93
C ILE A 6 -5.88 15.54 2.56
N PRO A 7 -5.46 15.18 1.34
CA PRO A 7 -4.06 15.28 0.95
C PRO A 7 -3.67 16.73 0.67
N ILE A 8 -2.55 17.16 1.23
CA ILE A 8 -1.86 18.40 0.89
C ILE A 8 -0.50 18.01 0.33
N PHE A 9 -0.28 18.24 -0.96
CA PHE A 9 0.98 17.89 -1.62
C PHE A 9 1.98 19.03 -1.47
N ILE A 10 3.13 18.72 -0.87
CA ILE A 10 4.31 19.57 -0.73
C ILE A 10 5.43 18.93 -1.56
N PRO A 11 5.40 19.09 -2.90
CA PRO A 11 6.35 18.41 -3.78
C PRO A 11 7.76 18.94 -3.60
N HIS A 12 8.72 18.03 -3.38
CA HIS A 12 10.17 18.27 -3.35
C HIS A 12 10.70 19.34 -2.37
N LEU A 13 9.89 20.05 -1.60
CA LEU A 13 10.46 20.90 -0.56
C LEU A 13 11.03 20.00 0.56
N GLY A 14 12.25 20.31 0.96
CA GLY A 14 12.95 19.65 2.08
C GLY A 14 13.86 18.49 1.70
N CYS A 15 13.56 17.65 0.71
CA CYS A 15 14.42 16.48 0.41
C CYS A 15 15.71 16.89 -0.33
N PRO A 16 16.93 16.76 0.25
CA PRO A 16 18.16 17.09 -0.46
C PRO A 16 18.58 16.00 -1.46
N PHE A 17 17.96 14.82 -1.40
CA PHE A 17 18.33 13.64 -2.16
C PHE A 17 17.64 13.55 -3.53
N ASN A 18 18.36 13.03 -4.52
CA ASN A 18 17.86 12.68 -5.84
C ASN A 18 17.86 11.16 -6.00
N CYS A 19 16.85 10.48 -5.44
CA CYS A 19 16.71 9.04 -5.62
C CYS A 19 16.56 8.71 -7.10
N ILE A 20 17.11 7.58 -7.54
CA ILE A 20 17.25 7.29 -8.96
C ILE A 20 15.91 7.14 -9.70
N PHE A 21 14.85 6.76 -8.99
CA PHE A 21 13.51 6.51 -9.51
C PHE A 21 12.56 7.71 -9.33
N CYS A 22 13.00 8.77 -8.67
CA CYS A 22 12.16 9.91 -8.30
C CYS A 22 12.43 11.12 -9.20
N ASN A 23 11.37 11.81 -9.64
CA ASN A 23 11.47 13.06 -10.42
C ASN A 23 10.78 14.25 -9.73
N GLN A 24 10.73 14.26 -8.40
CA GLN A 24 9.99 15.27 -7.65
C GLN A 24 10.52 16.71 -7.88
N LYS A 25 11.81 16.92 -8.20
CA LYS A 25 12.36 18.26 -8.54
C LYS A 25 11.63 18.94 -9.70
N ARG A 26 11.16 18.14 -10.65
CA ARG A 26 10.41 18.63 -11.80
C ARG A 26 8.93 18.81 -11.47
N ILE A 27 8.35 17.87 -10.72
CA ILE A 27 6.96 17.99 -10.22
C ILE A 27 6.80 19.30 -9.44
N ALA A 28 7.73 19.60 -8.53
CA ALA A 28 7.71 20.85 -7.74
C ALA A 28 7.85 22.15 -8.56
N ARG A 29 8.31 22.07 -9.82
CA ARG A 29 8.34 23.22 -10.74
C ARG A 29 7.02 23.42 -11.48
N LEU A 30 6.23 22.36 -11.63
CA LEU A 30 4.94 22.37 -12.31
C LEU A 30 3.80 22.65 -11.33
N GLU A 31 3.88 22.04 -10.15
CA GLU A 31 2.96 22.25 -9.04
C GLU A 31 3.76 22.72 -7.83
N PRO A 32 3.82 24.03 -7.54
CA PRO A 32 4.48 24.51 -6.33
C PRO A 32 3.68 24.07 -5.10
N ALA A 33 4.37 23.89 -3.98
CA ALA A 33 3.66 23.64 -2.73
C ALA A 33 2.75 24.81 -2.38
N PRO A 34 1.58 24.53 -1.78
CA PRO A 34 0.67 25.58 -1.35
C PRO A 34 1.33 26.44 -0.28
N ASP A 35 1.05 27.74 -0.31
CA ASP A 35 1.36 28.65 0.80
C ASP A 35 0.72 28.12 2.09
N PRO A 36 1.46 28.00 3.21
CA PRO A 36 0.90 27.63 4.51
C PRO A 36 -0.39 28.39 4.87
N ALA A 37 -0.48 29.67 4.53
CA ALA A 37 -1.66 30.50 4.77
C ALA A 37 -2.92 30.01 4.01
N ALA A 38 -2.75 29.34 2.87
CA ALA A 38 -3.85 28.80 2.07
C ALA A 38 -4.34 27.43 2.57
N VAL A 39 -3.55 26.71 3.37
CA VAL A 39 -3.83 25.32 3.75
C VAL A 39 -5.14 25.18 4.51
N SER A 40 -5.42 26.05 5.49
CA SER A 40 -6.68 25.98 6.25
C SER A 40 -7.90 26.09 5.33
N HIS A 41 -7.85 26.97 4.33
CA HIS A 41 -8.95 27.15 3.37
C HIS A 41 -9.11 25.93 2.45
N MET A 42 -8.00 25.37 1.97
CA MET A 42 -8.01 24.14 1.17
C MET A 42 -8.66 22.98 1.94
N VAL A 43 -8.30 22.80 3.20
CA VAL A 43 -8.87 21.74 4.06
C VAL A 43 -10.36 22.00 4.31
N GLN A 44 -10.76 23.24 4.59
CA GLN A 44 -12.18 23.60 4.75
C GLN A 44 -13.01 23.28 3.50
N SER A 45 -12.47 23.59 2.32
CA SER A 45 -13.12 23.27 1.03
C SER A 45 -13.26 21.76 0.84
N ALA A 46 -12.18 21.00 1.12
CA ALA A 46 -12.21 19.54 1.04
C ALA A 46 -13.22 18.92 2.01
N LEU A 47 -13.32 19.42 3.25
CA LEU A 47 -14.29 18.96 4.25
C LEU A 47 -15.74 19.03 3.72
N ASN A 48 -16.08 20.06 2.95
CA ASN A 48 -17.42 20.21 2.36
C ASN A 48 -17.76 19.13 1.31
N THR A 49 -16.74 18.50 0.72
CA THR A 49 -16.92 17.40 -0.24
C THR A 49 -17.11 16.04 0.43
N ILE A 50 -16.79 15.93 1.72
CA ILE A 50 -16.88 14.68 2.47
C ILE A 50 -18.34 14.49 2.94
N PRO A 51 -19.09 13.51 2.40
CA PRO A 51 -20.55 13.45 2.55
C PRO A 51 -20.97 13.25 4.01
N ALA A 52 -21.78 14.13 4.63
CA ALA A 52 -22.10 14.24 6.07
C ALA A 52 -22.78 13.02 6.76
N SER A 53 -23.21 11.99 6.02
CA SER A 53 -24.01 10.84 6.48
C SER A 53 -23.27 9.74 7.28
N ALA A 54 -22.14 10.04 7.91
CA ALA A 54 -21.32 9.07 8.62
C ALA A 54 -20.96 9.67 9.97
N ALA A 55 -21.79 9.32 10.96
CA ALA A 55 -21.62 9.68 12.38
C ALA A 55 -20.34 9.10 13.01
N GLU A 56 -19.56 8.32 12.25
CA GLU A 56 -18.25 7.80 12.64
C GLU A 56 -17.23 8.03 11.49
N ARG A 57 -16.60 9.20 11.50
CA ARG A 57 -15.51 9.54 10.59
C ARG A 57 -14.25 9.91 11.34
N GLU A 58 -13.13 9.40 10.85
CA GLU A 58 -11.81 9.88 11.20
C GLU A 58 -11.27 10.62 9.97
N ILE A 59 -11.02 11.92 10.12
CA ILE A 59 -10.50 12.76 9.04
C ILE A 59 -9.10 13.21 9.44
N GLU A 60 -8.09 12.81 8.69
CA GLU A 60 -6.72 13.31 8.85
C GLU A 60 -6.37 14.24 7.68
N VAL A 61 -5.60 15.28 7.97
CA VAL A 61 -4.91 16.04 6.91
C VAL A 61 -3.56 15.38 6.68
N ALA A 62 -3.24 15.08 5.43
CA ALA A 62 -2.07 14.28 5.07
C ALA A 62 -1.09 15.10 4.22
N TYR A 63 0.08 15.43 4.77
CA TYR A 63 1.16 16.06 4.02
C TYR A 63 1.97 15.01 3.23
N PHE A 64 1.88 15.07 1.90
CA PHE A 64 2.54 14.16 0.94
C PHE A 64 3.47 14.89 -0.02
N GLY A 65 4.21 14.15 -0.85
CA GLY A 65 4.98 14.72 -1.98
C GLY A 65 6.45 15.04 -1.72
N GLY A 66 6.91 14.92 -0.47
CA GLY A 66 8.29 15.22 -0.10
C GLY A 66 8.69 14.59 1.24
N SER A 67 9.67 15.18 1.91
CA SER A 67 10.07 14.82 3.27
C SER A 67 9.72 15.96 4.20
N PHE A 68 8.56 15.89 4.87
CA PHE A 68 8.03 17.01 5.63
C PHE A 68 9.00 17.49 6.71
N THR A 69 9.63 16.56 7.44
CA THR A 69 10.57 16.89 8.51
C THR A 69 11.95 17.36 8.00
N ALA A 70 12.16 17.36 6.69
CA ALA A 70 13.35 17.92 6.04
C ALA A 70 13.15 19.38 5.60
N LEU A 71 11.95 19.94 5.74
CA LEU A 71 11.68 21.37 5.52
C LEU A 71 12.42 22.21 6.57
N ASP A 72 12.59 23.51 6.30
CA ASP A 72 13.01 24.44 7.35
C ASP A 72 12.03 24.39 8.52
N LYS A 73 12.55 24.44 9.75
CA LYS A 73 11.74 24.26 10.96
C LYS A 73 10.61 25.30 11.05
N ALA A 74 10.87 26.56 10.68
CA ALA A 74 9.84 27.61 10.72
C ALA A 74 8.72 27.29 9.72
N LEU A 75 9.07 26.79 8.53
CA LEU A 75 8.08 26.39 7.53
C LEU A 75 7.26 25.17 7.97
N GLN A 76 7.88 24.19 8.66
CA GLN A 76 7.13 23.08 9.27
C GLN A 76 6.09 23.60 10.26
N GLU A 77 6.50 24.50 11.16
CA GLU A 77 5.62 25.13 12.14
C GLU A 77 4.49 25.92 11.47
N GLU A 78 4.76 26.69 10.42
CA GLU A 78 3.72 27.42 9.67
C GLU A 78 2.64 26.49 9.10
N TYR A 79 3.05 25.38 8.47
CA TYR A 79 2.09 24.38 7.95
C TYR A 79 1.26 23.76 9.08
N LEU A 80 1.91 23.35 10.17
CA LEU A 80 1.25 22.72 11.31
C LEU A 80 0.32 23.70 12.05
N LEU A 81 0.73 24.96 12.18
CA LEU A 81 -0.05 26.06 12.78
C LEU A 81 -1.34 26.31 12.00
N ALA A 82 -1.28 26.24 10.67
CA ALA A 82 -2.46 26.45 9.81
C ALA A 82 -3.60 25.46 10.08
N LEU A 83 -3.32 24.28 10.66
CA LEU A 83 -4.31 23.26 10.96
C LEU A 83 -4.86 23.31 12.40
N GLN A 84 -4.24 24.08 13.29
CA GLN A 84 -4.61 24.13 14.71
C GLN A 84 -6.06 24.57 14.96
N PRO A 85 -6.62 25.56 14.23
CA PRO A 85 -8.04 25.91 14.39
C PRO A 85 -8.98 24.73 14.09
N LEU A 86 -8.66 23.93 13.06
CA LEU A 86 -9.49 22.80 12.63
C LEU A 86 -9.40 21.62 13.60
N LEU A 87 -8.21 21.38 14.18
CA LEU A 87 -8.02 20.40 15.27
C LEU A 87 -8.82 20.79 16.51
N LYS A 88 -8.73 22.05 16.96
CA LYS A 88 -9.45 22.55 18.14
C LYS A 88 -10.97 22.48 18.01
N LEU A 89 -11.48 22.65 16.79
CA LEU A 89 -12.90 22.51 16.47
C LEU A 89 -13.35 21.04 16.34
N GLY A 90 -12.43 20.07 16.37
CA GLY A 90 -12.73 18.66 16.11
C GLY A 90 -13.13 18.37 14.67
N ALA A 91 -12.86 19.28 13.73
CA ALA A 91 -13.18 19.10 12.32
C ALA A 91 -12.26 18.09 11.63
N ILE A 92 -11.04 17.94 12.17
CA ILE A 92 -10.06 16.91 11.80
C ILE A 92 -9.59 16.21 13.08
N ALA A 93 -9.32 14.91 12.98
CA ALA A 93 -8.92 14.05 14.09
C ALA A 93 -7.40 14.05 14.34
N GLY A 94 -6.61 14.45 13.35
CA GLY A 94 -5.15 14.45 13.46
C GLY A 94 -4.45 14.87 12.16
N ILE A 95 -3.13 14.95 12.25
CA ILE A 95 -2.26 15.23 11.11
C ILE A 95 -1.42 13.99 10.79
N ARG A 96 -1.32 13.68 9.51
CA ARG A 96 -0.49 12.63 8.93
C ARG A 96 0.59 13.26 8.07
N LEU A 97 1.81 12.74 8.13
CA LEU A 97 2.89 13.20 7.25
C LEU A 97 3.75 12.06 6.73
N SER A 98 4.36 12.27 5.57
CA SER A 98 5.42 11.41 5.04
C SER A 98 6.79 12.05 5.20
N THR A 99 7.77 11.25 5.60
CA THR A 99 9.16 11.68 5.66
C THR A 99 10.15 10.54 5.42
N ARG A 100 11.44 10.86 5.47
CA ARG A 100 12.52 9.89 5.38
C ARG A 100 12.97 9.45 6.78
N PRO A 101 13.48 8.21 6.91
CA PRO A 101 13.99 7.70 8.18
C PRO A 101 15.11 8.54 8.81
N ASP A 102 15.98 9.15 8.00
CA ASP A 102 17.13 9.94 8.44
C ASP A 102 16.79 11.41 8.81
N PHE A 103 15.51 11.79 8.79
CA PHE A 103 15.01 13.10 9.24
C PHE A 103 14.07 12.97 10.44
N ILE A 104 14.32 11.98 11.29
CA ILE A 104 13.59 11.74 12.53
C ILE A 104 14.58 11.70 13.68
N ASP A 105 14.34 12.55 14.67
CA ASP A 105 14.98 12.52 15.99
C ASP A 105 13.95 12.92 17.06
N SER A 106 14.33 12.83 18.34
CA SER A 106 13.43 13.15 19.44
C SER A 106 12.90 14.58 19.40
N SER A 107 13.71 15.56 18.99
CA SER A 107 13.28 16.97 18.93
C SER A 107 12.24 17.22 17.84
N VAL A 108 12.38 16.52 16.71
CA VAL A 108 11.37 16.52 15.64
C VAL A 108 10.09 15.87 16.17
N LEU A 109 10.18 14.72 16.83
CA LEU A 109 9.00 14.02 17.34
C LEU A 109 8.25 14.83 18.41
N ASP A 110 8.96 15.52 19.30
CA ASP A 110 8.36 16.42 20.30
C ASP A 110 7.58 17.55 19.60
N LEU A 111 8.19 18.19 18.59
CA LEU A 111 7.52 19.21 17.78
C LEU A 111 6.25 18.66 17.12
N LEU A 112 6.34 17.50 16.46
CA LEU A 112 5.19 16.90 15.76
C LEU A 112 4.06 16.56 16.75
N ALA A 113 4.39 16.08 17.94
CA ALA A 113 3.41 15.78 18.99
C ALA A 113 2.70 17.05 19.48
N ASP A 114 3.45 18.14 19.73
CA ASP A 114 2.91 19.43 20.17
C ASP A 114 1.88 20.01 19.19
N TYR A 115 2.00 19.69 17.90
CA TYR A 115 1.12 20.15 16.84
C TYR A 115 -0.01 19.17 16.47
N GLY A 116 -0.18 18.06 17.17
CA GLY A 116 -1.28 17.11 16.94
C GLY A 116 -1.07 16.20 15.73
N VAL A 117 0.18 15.91 15.37
CA VAL A 117 0.49 14.82 14.44
C VAL A 117 0.20 13.48 15.11
N THR A 118 -0.49 12.61 14.38
CA THR A 118 -0.94 11.29 14.87
C THR A 118 -0.28 10.15 14.12
N THR A 119 0.08 10.37 12.84
CA THR A 119 0.67 9.34 11.98
C THR A 119 1.90 9.83 11.22
N ILE A 120 2.99 9.07 11.31
CA ILE A 120 4.23 9.33 10.56
C ILE A 120 4.48 8.16 9.61
N GLU A 121 4.65 8.46 8.33
CA GLU A 121 4.95 7.47 7.30
C GLU A 121 6.37 7.60 6.79
N LEU A 122 7.16 6.54 6.95
CA LEU A 122 8.53 6.49 6.49
C LEU A 122 8.63 5.92 5.08
N GLY A 123 9.27 6.68 4.19
CA GLY A 123 9.70 6.19 2.88
C GLY A 123 10.90 5.26 3.03
N VAL A 124 10.68 4.01 3.44
CA VAL A 124 11.74 3.00 3.68
C VAL A 124 12.28 2.43 2.38
N GLN A 125 11.38 2.09 1.46
CA GLN A 125 11.60 1.45 0.18
C GLN A 125 12.10 0.01 0.28
N SER A 126 13.26 -0.21 0.90
CA SER A 126 13.84 -1.54 1.14
C SER A 126 14.55 -1.57 2.50
N LEU A 127 14.74 -2.76 3.06
CA LEU A 127 15.61 -3.00 4.23
C LEU A 127 16.83 -3.85 3.86
N ASN A 128 17.10 -4.01 2.57
CA ASN A 128 18.32 -4.60 2.03
C ASN A 128 19.32 -3.50 1.65
N GLU A 129 20.55 -3.59 2.17
CA GLU A 129 21.56 -2.53 1.99
C GLU A 129 21.97 -2.33 0.53
N LYS A 130 22.08 -3.42 -0.26
CA LYS A 130 22.46 -3.33 -1.67
C LYS A 130 21.41 -2.56 -2.48
N VAL A 131 20.14 -2.87 -2.23
CA VAL A 131 19.01 -2.20 -2.90
C VAL A 131 18.94 -0.73 -2.52
N LEU A 132 19.14 -0.40 -1.24
CA LEU A 132 19.17 0.99 -0.75
C LEU A 132 20.32 1.81 -1.37
N GLU A 133 21.50 1.21 -1.45
CA GLU A 133 22.68 1.82 -2.07
C GLU A 133 22.47 2.03 -3.58
N ALA A 134 22.07 1.00 -4.31
CA ALA A 134 21.81 1.06 -5.74
C ALA A 134 20.72 2.09 -6.07
N SER A 135 19.73 2.24 -5.19
CA SER A 135 18.64 3.21 -5.31
C SER A 135 19.02 4.66 -4.96
N GLY A 136 20.21 4.87 -4.41
CA GLY A 136 20.68 6.19 -3.98
C GLY A 136 19.84 6.77 -2.84
N ARG A 137 19.43 5.95 -1.87
CA ARG A 137 18.64 6.43 -0.72
C ARG A 137 19.48 7.22 0.27
N GLY A 138 20.71 6.80 0.54
CA GLY A 138 21.66 7.54 1.40
C GLY A 138 21.49 7.32 2.91
N TYR A 139 20.68 6.34 3.33
CA TYR A 139 20.61 5.86 4.71
C TYR A 139 20.72 4.32 4.73
N SER A 140 21.09 3.76 5.88
CA SER A 140 21.17 2.31 6.11
C SER A 140 19.86 1.73 6.66
N SER A 141 19.71 0.40 6.60
CA SER A 141 18.60 -0.30 7.26
C SER A 141 18.57 -0.05 8.77
N GLN A 142 19.74 0.14 9.40
CA GLN A 142 19.83 0.45 10.83
C GLN A 142 19.24 1.82 11.17
N ALA A 143 19.40 2.82 10.29
CA ALA A 143 18.76 4.13 10.46
C ALA A 143 17.23 3.99 10.40
N VAL A 144 16.72 3.13 9.52
CA VAL A 144 15.28 2.81 9.46
C VAL A 144 14.78 2.21 10.77
N VAL A 145 15.49 1.21 11.29
CA VAL A 145 15.13 0.54 12.57
C VAL A 145 15.10 1.56 13.71
N GLY A 146 16.09 2.47 13.77
CA GLY A 146 16.15 3.53 14.76
C GLY A 146 14.95 4.48 14.69
N ALA A 147 14.63 4.97 13.48
CA ALA A 147 13.50 5.87 13.26
C ALA A 147 12.16 5.22 13.61
N CYS A 148 11.91 3.98 13.18
CA CYS A 148 10.69 3.24 13.51
C CYS A 148 10.53 3.09 15.03
N ARG A 149 11.61 2.75 15.73
CA ARG A 149 11.59 2.61 17.20
C ARG A 149 11.25 3.93 17.88
N LEU A 150 11.88 5.04 17.47
CA LEU A 150 11.61 6.36 18.04
C LEU A 150 10.13 6.76 17.83
N ILE A 151 9.61 6.61 16.62
CA ILE A 151 8.20 6.92 16.29
C ILE A 151 7.23 6.15 17.18
N LYS A 152 7.42 4.82 17.32
CA LYS A 152 6.57 3.97 18.16
C LYS A 152 6.68 4.33 19.64
N GLN A 153 7.89 4.60 20.14
CA GLN A 153 8.12 4.98 21.54
C GLN A 153 7.50 6.33 21.89
N SER A 154 7.44 7.25 20.92
CA SER A 154 6.77 8.55 21.07
C SER A 154 5.24 8.49 20.89
N GLY A 155 4.66 7.29 20.69
CA GLY A 155 3.20 7.09 20.66
C GLY A 155 2.52 7.42 19.33
N PHE A 156 3.28 7.65 18.26
CA PHE A 156 2.72 7.87 16.93
C PHE A 156 2.34 6.55 16.25
N ARG A 157 1.34 6.61 15.37
CA ARG A 157 1.10 5.53 14.39
C ARG A 157 2.24 5.53 13.37
N LEU A 158 2.85 4.37 13.16
CA LEU A 158 3.94 4.16 12.22
C LEU A 158 3.39 3.61 10.90
N GLY A 159 3.67 4.32 9.81
CA GLY A 159 3.50 3.81 8.45
C GLY A 159 4.84 3.53 7.77
N ILE A 160 4.90 2.46 6.98
CA ILE A 160 6.07 2.12 6.18
C ILE A 160 5.69 2.03 4.69
N GLN A 161 6.44 2.72 3.85
CA GLN A 161 6.32 2.63 2.39
C GLN A 161 7.45 1.77 1.85
N LEU A 162 7.09 0.71 1.15
CA LEU A 162 7.99 -0.26 0.53
C LEU A 162 7.89 -0.17 -0.99
N MET A 163 8.98 -0.53 -1.66
CA MET A 163 9.04 -0.66 -3.10
C MET A 163 9.61 -2.02 -3.49
N THR A 164 9.13 -2.58 -4.60
CA THR A 164 9.64 -3.84 -5.16
C THR A 164 10.25 -3.62 -6.52
N GLY A 165 11.19 -4.47 -6.90
CA GLY A 165 11.84 -4.42 -8.22
C GLY A 165 12.71 -3.17 -8.39
N LEU A 166 13.31 -2.67 -7.31
CA LEU A 166 14.33 -1.63 -7.41
C LEU A 166 15.61 -2.19 -8.07
N PRO A 167 16.60 -1.36 -8.45
CA PRO A 167 17.86 -1.90 -8.95
C PRO A 167 18.58 -2.76 -7.90
N GLU A 168 19.21 -3.85 -8.37
CA GLU A 168 19.82 -4.91 -7.55
C GLU A 168 18.84 -5.71 -6.68
N ASP A 169 17.53 -5.47 -6.83
CA ASP A 169 16.49 -6.15 -6.07
C ASP A 169 16.15 -7.52 -6.67
N CYS A 170 15.67 -8.41 -5.81
CA CYS A 170 15.20 -9.74 -6.20
C CYS A 170 14.16 -10.22 -5.18
N ILE A 171 13.42 -11.28 -5.52
CA ILE A 171 12.35 -11.79 -4.66
C ILE A 171 12.86 -12.15 -3.26
N GLU A 172 14.09 -12.65 -3.12
CA GLU A 172 14.69 -12.95 -1.83
C GLU A 172 14.89 -11.68 -0.97
N TYR A 173 15.28 -10.56 -1.57
CA TYR A 173 15.48 -9.28 -0.89
C TYR A 173 14.16 -8.55 -0.59
N ASP A 174 13.16 -8.68 -1.48
CA ASP A 174 11.79 -8.24 -1.22
C ASP A 174 11.23 -8.96 0.01
N MET A 175 11.41 -10.28 0.09
CA MET A 175 10.95 -11.09 1.23
C MET A 175 11.75 -10.81 2.50
N GLU A 176 13.07 -10.65 2.41
CA GLU A 176 13.91 -10.19 3.52
C GLU A 176 13.38 -8.86 4.10
N THR A 177 13.04 -7.92 3.21
CA THR A 177 12.48 -6.62 3.58
C THR A 177 11.14 -6.78 4.29
N ILE A 178 10.27 -7.69 3.85
CA ILE A 178 9.00 -7.97 4.54
C ILE A 178 9.22 -8.54 5.93
N PHE A 179 10.08 -9.53 6.08
CA PHE A 179 10.32 -10.13 7.41
C PHE A 179 10.90 -9.12 8.40
N LYS A 180 11.81 -8.25 7.94
CA LYS A 180 12.30 -7.14 8.77
C LYS A 180 11.21 -6.11 9.04
N THR A 181 10.35 -5.80 8.06
CA THR A 181 9.23 -4.87 8.24
C THR A 181 8.24 -5.37 9.30
N ILE A 182 7.92 -6.66 9.30
CA ILE A 182 7.08 -7.29 10.33
C ILE A 182 7.69 -7.09 11.73
N GLN A 183 9.01 -7.27 11.87
CA GLN A 183 9.71 -7.04 13.15
C GLN A 183 9.67 -5.58 13.63
N LEU A 184 9.44 -4.63 12.72
CA LEU A 184 9.29 -3.21 13.05
C LEU A 184 7.88 -2.85 13.53
N ASP A 185 6.92 -3.78 13.43
CA ASP A 185 5.55 -3.63 13.91
C ASP A 185 4.85 -2.31 13.48
N PRO A 186 4.82 -1.99 12.16
CA PRO A 186 4.12 -0.81 11.68
C PRO A 186 2.60 -1.00 11.75
N ASP A 187 1.87 0.08 12.02
CA ASP A 187 0.41 0.09 11.99
C ASP A 187 -0.14 -0.03 10.57
N ILE A 188 0.59 0.51 9.58
CA ILE A 188 0.18 0.52 8.17
C ILE A 188 1.37 0.34 7.23
N VAL A 189 1.12 -0.31 6.09
CA VAL A 189 2.11 -0.47 5.01
C VAL A 189 1.55 -0.04 3.66
N ARG A 190 2.41 0.50 2.80
CA ARG A 190 2.16 0.72 1.37
C ARG A 190 3.22 -0.02 0.55
N ILE A 191 2.81 -0.66 -0.53
CA ILE A 191 3.71 -1.40 -1.42
C ILE A 191 3.61 -0.82 -2.83
N TYR A 192 4.74 -0.42 -3.41
CA TYR A 192 4.81 0.22 -4.71
C TYR A 192 5.78 -0.51 -5.63
N PRO A 193 5.31 -1.22 -6.65
CA PRO A 193 6.23 -1.78 -7.64
C PRO A 193 6.90 -0.66 -8.42
N THR A 194 8.19 -0.80 -8.67
CA THR A 194 9.02 0.26 -9.25
C THR A 194 8.64 0.52 -10.71
N LEU A 195 8.32 1.78 -11.01
CA LEU A 195 8.07 2.24 -12.38
C LEU A 195 9.24 3.05 -12.92
N VAL A 196 9.47 2.95 -14.22
CA VAL A 196 10.44 3.80 -14.91
C VAL A 196 9.74 5.07 -15.35
N ILE A 197 10.00 6.16 -14.63
CA ILE A 197 9.46 7.48 -14.93
C ILE A 197 10.46 8.26 -15.78
N LYS A 198 9.99 8.89 -16.85
CA LYS A 198 10.81 9.72 -17.74
C LYS A 198 11.60 10.78 -16.98
N ASN A 199 12.79 11.09 -17.49
CA ASN A 199 13.71 12.08 -16.92
C ASN A 199 14.15 11.75 -15.48
N THR A 200 14.25 10.46 -15.15
CA THR A 200 14.90 9.97 -13.93
C THR A 200 16.20 9.26 -14.29
N ARG A 201 17.09 9.06 -13.30
CA ARG A 201 18.30 8.26 -13.53
C ARG A 201 17.94 6.80 -13.86
N LEU A 202 16.84 6.30 -13.30
CA LEU A 202 16.31 4.97 -13.62
C LEU A 202 15.88 4.87 -15.10
N ALA A 203 15.25 5.91 -15.66
CA ALA A 203 14.96 5.96 -17.10
C ALA A 203 16.21 5.88 -17.96
N THR A 204 17.26 6.62 -17.61
CA THR A 204 18.54 6.53 -18.31
C THR A 204 19.15 5.13 -18.21
N MET A 205 19.06 4.47 -17.05
CA MET A 205 19.53 3.08 -16.88
C MET A 205 18.74 2.10 -17.75
N TYR A 206 17.42 2.26 -17.82
CA TYR A 206 16.54 1.46 -18.67
C TYR A 206 16.86 1.63 -20.16
N GLU A 207 16.98 2.87 -20.64
CA GLU A 207 17.33 3.18 -22.03
C GLU A 207 18.71 2.63 -22.44
N GLN A 208 19.63 2.50 -21.48
CA GLN A 208 20.95 1.89 -21.66
C GLN A 208 20.96 0.36 -21.52
N GLY A 209 19.82 -0.28 -21.23
CA GLY A 209 19.71 -1.71 -20.96
C GLY A 209 20.35 -2.17 -19.65
N ARG A 210 20.63 -1.25 -18.72
CA ARG A 210 21.27 -1.52 -17.42
C ARG A 210 20.28 -1.80 -16.30
N TYR A 211 18.98 -1.62 -16.55
CA TYR A 211 17.91 -1.93 -15.63
C TYR A 211 16.71 -2.43 -16.43
N GLN A 212 16.07 -3.49 -15.96
CA GLN A 212 14.80 -3.96 -16.48
C GLN A 212 13.79 -3.98 -15.35
N PRO A 213 12.66 -3.27 -15.48
CA PRO A 213 11.62 -3.34 -14.47
C PRO A 213 10.92 -4.71 -14.50
N LEU A 214 10.25 -5.06 -13.41
CA LEU A 214 9.39 -6.24 -13.34
C LEU A 214 8.26 -6.17 -14.37
N GLU A 215 7.87 -7.32 -14.88
CA GLU A 215 6.62 -7.44 -15.62
C GLU A 215 5.41 -7.32 -14.67
N LEU A 216 4.24 -6.97 -15.23
CA LEU A 216 3.04 -6.77 -14.41
C LEU A 216 2.66 -8.02 -13.59
N ASP A 217 2.64 -9.19 -14.23
CA ASP A 217 2.27 -10.44 -13.57
C ASP A 217 3.31 -10.85 -12.51
N GLU A 218 4.61 -10.57 -12.73
CA GLU A 218 5.68 -10.82 -11.74
C GLU A 218 5.53 -9.93 -10.51
N ALA A 219 5.31 -8.62 -10.73
CA ALA A 219 5.09 -7.67 -9.65
C ALA A 219 3.84 -8.01 -8.83
N VAL A 220 2.77 -8.48 -9.49
CA VAL A 220 1.54 -8.92 -8.81
C VAL A 220 1.80 -10.15 -7.94
N ASP A 221 2.57 -11.14 -8.40
CA ASP A 221 2.86 -12.33 -7.58
C ASP A 221 3.75 -11.99 -6.38
N ILE A 222 4.83 -11.22 -6.57
CA ILE A 222 5.69 -10.75 -5.47
C ILE A 222 4.86 -9.98 -4.44
N CYS A 223 4.08 -8.98 -4.88
CA CYS A 223 3.24 -8.18 -3.99
C CYS A 223 2.16 -9.01 -3.30
N ALA A 224 1.66 -10.09 -3.92
CA ALA A 224 0.71 -11.00 -3.29
C ALA A 224 1.35 -11.77 -2.12
N TRP A 225 2.58 -12.25 -2.27
CA TRP A 225 3.32 -12.84 -1.15
C TRP A 225 3.54 -11.85 -0.02
N MET A 226 4.07 -10.68 -0.33
CA MET A 226 4.29 -9.60 0.65
C MET A 226 3.00 -9.24 1.39
N PHE A 227 1.89 -9.09 0.66
CA PHE A 227 0.58 -8.79 1.22
C PHE A 227 0.08 -9.89 2.16
N MET A 228 0.21 -11.17 1.76
CA MET A 228 -0.20 -12.30 2.60
C MET A 228 0.59 -12.37 3.91
N TYR A 229 1.91 -12.19 3.88
CA TYR A 229 2.74 -12.20 5.10
C TYR A 229 2.44 -11.03 6.04
N LEU A 230 2.20 -9.83 5.50
CA LEU A 230 1.77 -8.69 6.32
C LEU A 230 0.38 -8.92 6.93
N GLN A 231 -0.57 -9.44 6.15
CA GLN A 231 -1.91 -9.77 6.65
C GLN A 231 -1.89 -10.87 7.72
N GLN A 232 -0.98 -11.85 7.62
CA GLN A 232 -0.84 -12.90 8.63
C GLN A 232 -0.46 -12.35 10.02
N GLN A 233 0.18 -11.18 10.05
CA GLN A 233 0.61 -10.49 11.27
C GLN A 233 -0.34 -9.34 11.64
N ASP A 234 -1.55 -9.31 11.07
CA ASP A 234 -2.55 -8.25 11.25
C ASP A 234 -2.07 -6.83 10.88
N ILE A 235 -1.01 -6.72 10.07
CA ILE A 235 -0.49 -5.44 9.58
C ILE A 235 -1.33 -4.95 8.40
N LYS A 236 -1.85 -3.73 8.52
CA LYS A 236 -2.78 -3.18 7.53
C LYS A 236 -2.05 -2.63 6.30
N VAL A 237 -2.18 -3.32 5.15
CA VAL A 237 -1.75 -2.76 3.87
C VAL A 237 -2.82 -1.83 3.31
N ILE A 238 -2.54 -0.53 3.27
CA ILE A 238 -3.52 0.50 2.87
C ILE A 238 -3.44 0.88 1.39
N ARG A 239 -2.35 0.50 0.71
CA ARG A 239 -2.16 0.77 -0.72
C ARG A 239 -1.19 -0.24 -1.34
N MET A 240 -1.56 -0.75 -2.51
CA MET A 240 -0.66 -1.47 -3.42
C MET A 240 -0.74 -0.84 -4.81
N GLY A 241 0.40 -0.50 -5.38
CA GLY A 241 0.49 0.25 -6.63
C GLY A 241 0.37 1.77 -6.45
N LEU A 242 0.96 2.50 -7.39
CA LEU A 242 0.97 3.96 -7.35
C LEU A 242 -0.45 4.54 -7.53
N HIS A 243 -0.69 5.68 -6.91
CA HIS A 243 -1.90 6.45 -7.21
C HIS A 243 -1.74 7.06 -8.61
N PRO A 244 -2.64 6.78 -9.54
CA PRO A 244 -2.50 7.27 -10.90
C PRO A 244 -2.99 8.73 -10.94
N SER A 245 -2.14 9.67 -10.50
CA SER A 245 -2.36 11.11 -10.72
C SER A 245 -2.53 11.38 -12.22
N GLU A 246 -3.18 12.50 -12.57
CA GLU A 246 -3.34 12.90 -13.97
C GLU A 246 -1.98 12.95 -14.68
N GLU A 247 -0.95 13.50 -14.03
CA GLU A 247 0.43 13.52 -14.52
C GLU A 247 1.00 12.14 -14.81
N LEU A 248 0.81 11.16 -13.92
CA LEU A 248 1.33 9.80 -14.12
C LEU A 248 0.58 9.06 -15.23
N ARG A 249 -0.63 9.50 -15.58
CA ARG A 249 -1.41 8.96 -16.71
C ARG A 249 -1.06 9.60 -18.03
N GLU A 250 -0.34 10.72 -18.05
CA GLU A 250 0.09 11.36 -19.29
C GLU A 250 0.98 10.42 -20.10
N GLU A 251 0.69 10.37 -21.40
CA GLU A 251 1.40 9.50 -22.33
C GLU A 251 2.90 9.85 -22.34
N GLY A 252 3.75 8.84 -22.12
CA GLY A 252 5.20 9.00 -22.10
C GLY A 252 5.80 9.50 -20.77
N VAL A 253 5.01 9.66 -19.70
CA VAL A 253 5.55 9.90 -18.34
C VAL A 253 6.08 8.62 -17.71
N ILE A 254 5.27 7.55 -17.71
CA ILE A 254 5.73 6.20 -17.38
C ILE A 254 6.21 5.56 -18.67
N ILE A 255 7.50 5.25 -18.77
CA ILE A 255 8.11 4.69 -19.98
C ILE A 255 8.29 3.18 -19.92
N ALA A 256 8.30 2.58 -18.73
CA ALA A 256 8.34 1.13 -18.52
C ALA A 256 7.92 0.73 -17.09
N GLY A 257 7.62 -0.57 -16.91
CA GLY A 257 7.33 -1.20 -15.62
C GLY A 257 5.85 -1.51 -15.38
N PRO A 258 5.53 -2.13 -14.22
CA PRO A 258 4.26 -2.80 -13.96
C PRO A 258 3.14 -1.82 -13.53
N PHE A 259 2.84 -0.83 -14.38
CA PHE A 259 1.77 0.13 -14.10
C PHE A 259 0.40 -0.47 -14.38
N HIS A 260 -0.46 -0.45 -13.35
CA HIS A 260 -1.88 -0.74 -13.51
C HIS A 260 -2.71 0.13 -12.56
N PRO A 261 -3.80 0.79 -13.03
CA PRO A 261 -4.59 1.70 -12.18
C PRO A 261 -5.28 0.99 -11.01
N ALA A 262 -5.54 -0.32 -11.17
CA ALA A 262 -6.12 -1.19 -10.15
C ALA A 262 -5.14 -2.29 -9.71
N PHE A 263 -3.84 -1.97 -9.58
CA PHE A 263 -2.81 -2.96 -9.21
C PHE A 263 -3.15 -3.73 -7.93
N GLY A 264 -3.57 -3.05 -6.86
CA GLY A 264 -3.96 -3.72 -5.61
C GLY A 264 -5.14 -4.70 -5.76
N GLU A 265 -6.08 -4.42 -6.67
CA GLU A 265 -7.18 -5.34 -6.99
C GLU A 265 -6.63 -6.61 -7.67
N LEU A 266 -5.63 -6.50 -8.55
CA LEU A 266 -4.98 -7.66 -9.16
C LEU A 266 -4.25 -8.52 -8.11
N VAL A 267 -3.59 -7.88 -7.15
CA VAL A 267 -2.94 -8.58 -6.03
C VAL A 267 -3.96 -9.33 -5.18
N GLU A 268 -5.05 -8.66 -4.77
CA GLU A 268 -6.11 -9.32 -4.01
C GLU A 268 -6.76 -10.48 -4.78
N GLN A 269 -6.99 -10.32 -6.09
CA GLN A 269 -7.50 -11.38 -6.96
C GLN A 269 -6.59 -12.62 -6.95
N LEU A 270 -5.27 -12.43 -7.01
CA LEU A 270 -4.33 -13.53 -6.94
C LEU A 270 -4.36 -14.22 -5.58
N VAL A 271 -4.49 -13.48 -4.48
CA VAL A 271 -4.63 -14.12 -3.16
C VAL A 271 -5.94 -14.90 -3.02
N PHE A 272 -7.05 -14.40 -3.56
CA PHE A 272 -8.30 -15.17 -3.63
C PHE A 272 -8.16 -16.44 -4.47
N GLN A 273 -7.40 -16.38 -5.57
CA GLN A 273 -7.09 -17.56 -6.37
C GLN A 273 -6.35 -18.62 -5.55
N LYS A 274 -5.30 -18.24 -4.81
CA LYS A 274 -4.53 -19.15 -3.94
C LYS A 274 -5.41 -19.73 -2.83
N GLN A 275 -6.23 -18.90 -2.17
CA GLN A 275 -7.18 -19.34 -1.13
C GLN A 275 -8.21 -20.35 -1.69
N ALA A 276 -8.77 -20.09 -2.87
CA ALA A 276 -9.74 -20.97 -3.50
C ALA A 276 -9.11 -22.29 -3.97
N GLN A 277 -7.86 -22.25 -4.45
CA GLN A 277 -7.10 -23.44 -4.79
C GLN A 277 -6.91 -24.35 -3.57
N THR A 278 -6.51 -23.78 -2.43
CA THR A 278 -6.38 -24.53 -1.17
C THR A 278 -7.71 -25.13 -0.73
N LEU A 279 -8.78 -24.33 -0.70
CA LEU A 279 -10.11 -24.81 -0.33
C LEU A 279 -10.59 -25.95 -1.24
N LEU A 280 -10.36 -25.83 -2.56
CA LEU A 280 -10.70 -26.87 -3.53
C LEU A 280 -9.91 -28.17 -3.29
N HIS A 281 -8.61 -28.05 -3.05
CA HIS A 281 -7.75 -29.19 -2.77
C HIS A 281 -8.23 -29.96 -1.53
N ASP A 282 -8.45 -29.26 -0.42
CA ASP A 282 -8.84 -29.88 0.84
C ASP A 282 -10.25 -30.48 0.77
N TYR A 283 -11.16 -29.83 0.06
CA TYR A 283 -12.48 -30.37 -0.20
C TYR A 283 -12.43 -31.70 -0.96
N ILE A 284 -11.67 -31.76 -2.06
CA ILE A 284 -11.52 -32.98 -2.86
C ILE A 284 -10.89 -34.12 -2.04
N GLN A 285 -9.90 -33.80 -1.20
CA GLN A 285 -9.28 -34.79 -0.31
C GLN A 285 -10.27 -35.31 0.74
N SER A 286 -11.11 -34.44 1.30
CA SER A 286 -12.09 -34.81 2.32
C SER A 286 -13.31 -35.57 1.76
N GLN A 287 -13.66 -35.35 0.49
CA GLN A 287 -14.82 -35.96 -0.17
C GLN A 287 -14.46 -36.53 -1.56
N PRO A 288 -13.71 -37.66 -1.61
CA PRO A 288 -13.28 -38.26 -2.87
C PRO A 288 -14.47 -38.67 -3.74
N GLY A 289 -14.42 -38.34 -5.04
CA GLY A 289 -15.46 -38.70 -6.01
C GLY A 289 -16.51 -37.63 -6.24
N THR A 290 -16.50 -36.53 -5.48
CA THR A 290 -17.36 -35.38 -5.76
C THR A 290 -17.02 -34.77 -7.13
N ARG A 291 -18.05 -34.41 -7.88
CA ARG A 291 -17.96 -33.70 -9.16
C ARG A 291 -18.89 -32.51 -9.12
N ASP A 292 -18.76 -31.63 -10.11
CA ASP A 292 -19.66 -30.51 -10.32
C ASP A 292 -19.75 -29.58 -9.10
N LEU A 293 -18.68 -28.81 -8.88
CA LEU A 293 -18.47 -27.94 -7.73
C LEU A 293 -18.72 -26.47 -8.06
N GLU A 294 -19.07 -25.71 -7.03
CA GLU A 294 -19.14 -24.25 -7.07
C GLU A 294 -18.33 -23.64 -5.93
N ILE A 295 -17.73 -22.48 -6.21
CA ILE A 295 -17.12 -21.64 -5.19
C ILE A 295 -18.14 -20.59 -4.77
N TYR A 296 -18.25 -20.36 -3.47
CA TYR A 296 -19.07 -19.32 -2.88
C TYR A 296 -18.16 -18.22 -2.34
N SER A 297 -18.57 -16.97 -2.50
CA SER A 297 -17.88 -15.80 -1.95
C SER A 297 -18.90 -14.79 -1.42
N SER A 298 -18.46 -13.88 -0.55
CA SER A 298 -19.28 -12.74 -0.16
C SER A 298 -19.63 -11.89 -1.40
N SER A 299 -20.79 -11.23 -1.39
CA SER A 299 -21.16 -10.32 -2.50
C SER A 299 -20.18 -9.16 -2.68
N ARG A 300 -19.41 -8.81 -1.63
CA ARG A 300 -18.39 -7.75 -1.65
C ARG A 300 -17.11 -8.20 -2.35
N ASP A 301 -16.79 -9.49 -2.29
CA ASP A 301 -15.56 -10.06 -2.82
C ASP A 301 -15.75 -10.79 -4.14
N LEU A 302 -16.99 -10.88 -4.64
CA LEU A 302 -17.32 -11.62 -5.86
C LEU A 302 -16.46 -11.20 -7.07
N SER A 303 -16.22 -9.90 -7.24
CA SER A 303 -15.34 -9.36 -8.29
C SER A 303 -13.91 -9.89 -8.14
N LYS A 304 -13.36 -9.84 -6.93
CA LYS A 304 -12.01 -10.30 -6.62
C LYS A 304 -11.88 -11.82 -6.77
N MET A 305 -12.89 -12.57 -6.33
CA MET A 305 -12.89 -14.02 -6.45
C MET A 305 -12.98 -14.44 -7.92
N LEU A 306 -13.86 -13.84 -8.73
CA LEU A 306 -13.95 -14.11 -10.17
C LEU A 306 -12.64 -13.74 -10.90
N GLY A 307 -12.02 -12.64 -10.50
CA GLY A 307 -10.85 -12.07 -11.17
C GLY A 307 -11.21 -11.31 -12.44
N TYR A 308 -10.33 -10.42 -12.88
CA TYR A 308 -10.48 -9.68 -14.13
C TYR A 308 -10.70 -10.64 -15.31
N ARG A 309 -11.73 -10.39 -16.12
CA ARG A 309 -12.18 -11.28 -17.21
C ARG A 309 -12.37 -12.74 -16.79
N LYS A 310 -12.76 -12.98 -15.53
CA LYS A 310 -12.96 -14.31 -14.93
C LYS A 310 -11.68 -15.17 -14.87
N LYS A 311 -10.49 -14.56 -14.81
CA LYS A 311 -9.18 -15.25 -14.83
C LYS A 311 -9.10 -16.35 -13.76
N ASN A 312 -9.60 -16.10 -12.55
CA ASN A 312 -9.56 -17.06 -11.45
C ASN A 312 -10.51 -18.24 -11.68
N LEU A 313 -11.73 -17.99 -12.16
CA LEU A 313 -12.65 -19.07 -12.51
C LEU A 313 -12.07 -19.96 -13.63
N CYS A 314 -11.49 -19.36 -14.66
CA CYS A 314 -10.81 -20.09 -15.73
C CYS A 314 -9.60 -20.89 -15.22
N TYR A 315 -8.88 -20.37 -14.23
CA TYR A 315 -7.81 -21.10 -13.55
C TYR A 315 -8.34 -22.34 -12.81
N LEU A 316 -9.33 -22.18 -11.93
CA LEU A 316 -9.90 -23.29 -11.15
C LEU A 316 -10.56 -24.37 -12.03
N LYS A 317 -11.20 -23.95 -13.13
CA LYS A 317 -11.72 -24.86 -14.17
C LYS A 317 -10.63 -25.71 -14.78
N ARG A 318 -9.50 -25.11 -15.17
CA ARG A 318 -8.36 -25.84 -15.73
C ARG A 318 -7.67 -26.73 -14.71
N LEU A 319 -7.62 -26.29 -13.45
CA LEU A 319 -6.94 -27.02 -12.37
C LEU A 319 -7.62 -28.35 -12.04
N SER A 320 -8.96 -28.38 -11.97
CA SER A 320 -9.71 -29.58 -11.54
C SER A 320 -10.64 -30.19 -12.58
N GLY A 321 -11.13 -29.39 -13.54
CA GLY A 321 -12.25 -29.75 -14.42
C GLY A 321 -13.60 -29.84 -13.70
N MET A 322 -13.67 -29.63 -12.38
CA MET A 322 -14.87 -29.86 -11.56
C MET A 322 -15.61 -28.57 -11.20
N VAL A 323 -14.91 -27.42 -11.17
CA VAL A 323 -15.50 -26.14 -10.76
C VAL A 323 -16.30 -25.50 -11.92
N HIS A 324 -17.60 -25.27 -11.75
CA HIS A 324 -18.45 -24.70 -12.80
C HIS A 324 -18.58 -23.18 -12.73
N GLY A 325 -18.55 -22.61 -11.53
CA GLY A 325 -18.82 -21.19 -11.31
C GLY A 325 -18.41 -20.67 -9.94
N VAL A 326 -18.60 -19.35 -9.78
CA VAL A 326 -18.51 -18.65 -8.50
C VAL A 326 -19.84 -17.95 -8.25
N LYS A 327 -20.43 -18.15 -7.06
CA LYS A 327 -21.69 -17.50 -6.64
C LYS A 327 -21.48 -16.61 -5.42
N GLY A 328 -22.25 -15.53 -5.36
CA GLY A 328 -22.37 -14.73 -4.14
C GLY A 328 -23.22 -15.45 -3.10
N HIS A 329 -22.78 -15.47 -1.84
CA HIS A 329 -23.52 -16.07 -0.73
C HIS A 329 -23.61 -15.10 0.46
N PRO A 330 -24.82 -14.78 0.96
CA PRO A 330 -25.01 -13.75 1.99
C PRO A 330 -24.50 -14.15 3.38
N GLY A 331 -24.38 -15.46 3.66
CA GLY A 331 -23.84 -15.99 4.91
C GLY A 331 -22.32 -16.21 4.93
N LEU A 332 -21.57 -15.53 4.04
CA LEU A 332 -20.11 -15.52 4.04
C LEU A 332 -19.61 -14.12 4.41
N GLU A 333 -18.67 -14.07 5.34
CA GLU A 333 -18.02 -12.82 5.72
C GLU A 333 -17.02 -12.34 4.66
N PRO A 334 -16.64 -11.05 4.66
CA PRO A 334 -15.59 -10.56 3.77
C PRO A 334 -14.28 -11.35 3.93
N ASN A 335 -13.67 -11.70 2.79
CA ASN A 335 -12.48 -12.56 2.69
C ASN A 335 -12.69 -14.03 3.11
N GLU A 336 -13.93 -14.48 3.27
CA GLU A 336 -14.28 -15.89 3.44
C GLU A 336 -14.73 -16.50 2.10
N LEU A 337 -14.25 -17.72 1.83
CA LEU A 337 -14.69 -18.53 0.69
C LEU A 337 -15.41 -19.77 1.16
N GLY A 338 -16.35 -20.26 0.36
CA GLY A 338 -17.01 -21.53 0.53
C GLY A 338 -16.90 -22.40 -0.71
N ILE A 339 -17.12 -23.71 -0.56
CA ILE A 339 -17.18 -24.67 -1.66
C ILE A 339 -18.25 -25.72 -1.37
N GLY A 340 -18.92 -26.19 -2.42
CA GLY A 340 -19.88 -27.29 -2.35
C GLY A 340 -20.35 -27.72 -3.74
N PRO A 341 -21.18 -28.77 -3.85
CA PRO A 341 -21.78 -29.21 -5.11
C PRO A 341 -22.70 -28.14 -5.70
N VAL A 342 -22.83 -28.10 -7.03
CA VAL A 342 -23.74 -27.18 -7.75
C VAL A 342 -25.20 -27.27 -7.25
N SER A 343 -25.61 -28.45 -6.79
CA SER A 343 -26.96 -28.69 -6.25
C SER A 343 -27.18 -28.12 -4.84
N SER A 344 -26.11 -27.73 -4.13
CA SER A 344 -26.21 -27.23 -2.76
C SER A 344 -26.57 -25.75 -2.72
N ALA A 345 -27.45 -25.39 -1.77
CA ALA A 345 -27.80 -23.99 -1.50
C ALA A 345 -26.74 -23.28 -0.63
N HIS A 346 -25.91 -24.05 0.07
CA HIS A 346 -24.93 -23.55 1.03
C HIS A 346 -23.57 -24.23 0.81
N PRO A 347 -22.45 -23.55 1.14
CA PRO A 347 -21.14 -24.18 1.09
C PRO A 347 -21.02 -25.27 2.17
N ASP A 348 -20.52 -26.43 1.77
CA ASP A 348 -20.26 -27.58 2.64
C ASP A 348 -18.97 -27.39 3.45
N MET A 349 -18.00 -26.67 2.87
CA MET A 349 -16.74 -26.31 3.52
C MET A 349 -16.46 -24.82 3.32
N LYS A 350 -15.87 -24.18 4.33
CA LYS A 350 -15.49 -22.77 4.31
C LYS A 350 -14.02 -22.62 4.65
N LEU A 351 -13.39 -21.58 4.10
CA LEU A 351 -12.03 -21.18 4.44
C LEU A 351 -11.97 -19.65 4.53
N SER A 352 -11.80 -19.14 5.74
CA SER A 352 -11.56 -17.71 5.98
C SER A 352 -10.14 -17.31 5.56
N ARG A 353 -9.92 -16.04 5.22
CA ARG A 353 -8.58 -15.52 4.94
C ARG A 353 -7.63 -15.70 6.13
N ALA A 354 -8.09 -15.49 7.35
CA ALA A 354 -7.27 -15.68 8.55
C ALA A 354 -6.82 -17.13 8.70
N THR A 355 -7.72 -18.10 8.50
CA THR A 355 -7.39 -19.53 8.52
C THR A 355 -6.47 -19.91 7.36
N PHE A 356 -6.71 -19.37 6.17
CA PHE A 356 -5.84 -19.59 5.01
C PHE A 356 -4.40 -19.15 5.28
N LEU A 357 -4.22 -17.93 5.81
CA LEU A 357 -2.90 -17.39 6.11
C LEU A 357 -2.23 -18.11 7.29
N SER A 358 -2.95 -18.40 8.38
CA SER A 358 -2.34 -19.05 9.55
C SER A 358 -1.97 -20.52 9.32
N THR A 359 -2.71 -21.24 8.46
CA THR A 359 -2.49 -22.68 8.26
C THR A 359 -1.60 -23.00 7.06
N TYR A 360 -1.71 -22.23 5.96
CA TYR A 360 -1.10 -22.59 4.68
C TYR A 360 0.01 -21.65 4.22
N LEU A 361 0.23 -20.53 4.91
CA LEU A 361 1.37 -19.64 4.70
C LEU A 361 2.44 -19.97 5.76
N GLN A 362 3.35 -20.88 5.44
CA GLN A 362 4.47 -21.29 6.30
C GLN A 362 5.82 -20.94 5.68
#